data_AF-A0A7G9LXV4-F1
#
_entry.id   AF-A0A7G9LXV4-F1
#
_cell.length_a   1.000
_cell.length_b   1.000
_cell.length_c   1.000
_cell.angle_alpha   90.00
_cell.angle_beta   90.00
_cell.angle_gamma   90.00
#
_symmetry.space_group_name_H-M   'P 1'
#
loop_
_entity.id
_entity.type
_entity.pdbx_description
1 polymer ?
#
loop_
_entity_poly.entity_id
_entity_poly.type
_entity_poly.pdbx_seq_one_letter_code
_entity_poly.pdbx_strand_id
1 'polypeptide(L)'
;MKFNEMIRVLEEKPITPITGTQETKGSDVWYPIFITIVVLGALLVLFLLLLVIRNRHFSKTVKYSDDTKRILQHKATENKDAIQKCEILSRSQDEYISIVWNLRDINKEIVKQKDQIFKILKLLDDSVANRKLRETLKFKKQVKSLLNEYNENLNKFNIITDKFLIAWQNIEDAFSNYLELTDEFSSIIEKSQKIIPHVAKPLERKITSFNKSLTEMQNSKYKGEFNEADVKMKKLKGQLLDLFKLVSGANRIEHILFYVLPLEIGNKVEKDKNPQTLKIYKDLELKLAQLINNWDKISSESLEKNIKFIYRQFLVTHHATKLSQRIANFVNKNKKIIEQSFMKVQKMHKKINGENATLDKQFLKLELKTNEWLNCKKFSLWKQITEEFLIIYHGYINLYREFTFKNKVKESEEKYQTININKTKEMYFEVINNEMLPKSNAINTKTMELIDIYNKYFKKQKSWNKLQPIWNDFVSNISFLTKGIALNEKYKEMFDKLCLIISQDQIFLLKEDNLTKYKETLANIRLVVAQDNDYKKAYHAIKDYLKKEKYV
;
A
#
# COMPACT_ATOMS: atom_id res chain seq x y z
N MET A 1 -67.61 31.13 22.38
CA MET A 1 -68.24 30.13 21.47
C MET A 1 -69.52 29.67 22.16
N LYS A 2 -70.67 30.08 21.62
CA LYS A 2 -72.03 29.79 22.09
C LYS A 2 -72.48 28.42 21.56
N PHE A 3 -73.33 27.72 22.32
CA PHE A 3 -74.30 26.69 21.86
C PHE A 3 -75.20 26.43 23.09
N ASN A 4 -76.43 26.91 23.25
CA ASN A 4 -77.47 27.31 22.30
C ASN A 4 -77.69 26.31 21.18
N GLU A 5 -78.25 25.15 21.54
CA GLU A 5 -79.31 24.49 20.77
C GLU A 5 -79.88 23.33 21.58
N MET A 6 -81.02 23.57 22.25
CA MET A 6 -82.19 22.69 22.20
C MET A 6 -83.26 23.23 23.16
N ILE A 7 -83.76 24.41 22.81
CA ILE A 7 -85.17 24.73 23.01
C ILE A 7 -85.81 24.56 21.64
N ARG A 8 -86.45 23.42 21.42
CA ARG A 8 -87.55 23.29 20.45
C ARG A 8 -88.25 21.95 20.67
N VAL A 9 -89.36 21.98 21.41
CA VAL A 9 -90.69 21.56 20.93
C VAL A 9 -91.70 22.20 21.89
N LEU A 10 -92.44 23.17 21.35
CA LEU A 10 -93.69 23.68 21.89
C LEU A 10 -94.80 22.64 21.61
N GLU A 11 -95.65 22.47 22.62
CA GLU A 11 -97.11 22.32 22.54
C GLU A 11 -97.71 21.18 21.69
N GLU A 12 -98.39 20.23 22.37
CA GLU A 12 -99.86 20.09 22.36
C GLU A 12 -100.31 18.77 23.04
N LYS A 13 -101.11 18.85 24.12
CA LYS A 13 -102.54 18.42 24.14
C LYS A 13 -103.12 18.36 25.58
N PRO A 14 -104.45 18.52 25.73
CA PRO A 14 -105.03 19.28 26.84
C PRO A 14 -105.75 18.42 27.91
N ILE A 15 -105.82 19.02 29.10
CA ILE A 15 -106.90 19.06 30.11
C ILE A 15 -107.85 17.86 30.21
N THR A 16 -107.86 17.19 31.37
CA THR A 16 -109.02 17.23 32.29
C THR A 16 -108.63 16.84 33.72
N PRO A 17 -109.34 17.38 34.73
CA PRO A 17 -108.85 17.52 36.10
C PRO A 17 -109.33 16.40 37.01
N ILE A 18 -108.60 16.14 38.09
CA ILE A 18 -109.18 15.53 39.29
C ILE A 18 -108.75 16.33 40.51
N THR A 19 -109.78 16.90 41.12
CA THR A 19 -109.90 17.50 42.44
C THR A 19 -109.07 16.83 43.53
N GLY A 20 -108.48 17.63 44.42
CA GLY A 20 -107.94 17.12 45.67
C GLY A 20 -107.12 18.11 46.49
N THR A 21 -107.82 18.98 47.21
CA THR A 21 -107.53 19.39 48.60
C THR A 21 -106.13 19.89 49.02
N GLN A 22 -106.17 21.12 49.55
CA GLN A 22 -105.52 21.63 50.77
C GLN A 22 -104.06 22.17 50.72
N GLU A 23 -103.99 23.46 51.08
CA GLU A 23 -102.98 24.16 51.90
C GLU A 23 -101.50 23.73 51.84
N THR A 24 -100.61 24.69 51.57
CA THR A 24 -99.75 25.26 52.62
C THR A 24 -98.95 26.47 52.13
N LYS A 25 -99.08 27.58 52.86
CA LYS A 25 -98.07 28.64 52.96
C LYS A 25 -96.78 28.01 53.49
N GLY A 26 -95.78 27.78 52.65
CA GLY A 26 -94.56 27.10 53.08
C GLY A 26 -93.25 27.55 52.44
N SER A 27 -93.24 28.43 51.44
CA SER A 27 -92.05 28.62 50.59
C SER A 27 -91.10 29.75 50.99
N ASP A 28 -91.48 30.70 51.87
CA ASP A 28 -90.58 31.80 52.28
C ASP A 28 -89.62 31.43 53.43
N VAL A 29 -89.78 30.24 54.04
CA VAL A 29 -88.92 29.76 55.13
C VAL A 29 -87.75 28.89 54.61
N TRP A 30 -87.90 28.21 53.47
CA TRP A 30 -86.89 27.24 52.99
C TRP A 30 -85.65 27.89 52.38
N TYR A 31 -85.77 29.04 51.70
CA TYR A 31 -84.63 29.73 51.10
C TYR A 31 -83.59 30.23 52.14
N PRO A 32 -83.98 30.90 53.24
CA PRO A 32 -83.03 31.25 54.29
C PRO A 32 -82.47 30.00 55.00
N ILE A 33 -83.24 28.92 55.16
CA ILE A 33 -82.72 27.65 55.72
C ILE A 33 -81.65 27.04 54.80
N PHE A 34 -81.90 27.00 53.48
CA PHE A 34 -80.94 26.48 52.49
C PHE A 34 -79.64 27.29 52.48
N ILE A 35 -79.72 28.63 52.45
CA ILE A 35 -78.54 29.50 52.56
C ILE A 35 -77.78 29.22 53.87
N THR A 36 -78.49 29.06 54.98
CA THR A 36 -77.88 28.78 56.29
C THR A 36 -77.16 27.43 56.29
N ILE A 37 -77.74 26.38 55.69
CA ILE A 37 -77.10 25.06 55.53
C ILE A 37 -75.86 25.13 54.63
N VAL A 38 -75.92 25.88 53.52
CA VAL A 38 -74.77 26.07 52.63
C VAL A 38 -73.64 26.84 53.32
N VAL A 39 -73.97 27.89 54.10
CA VAL A 39 -72.99 28.65 54.90
C VAL A 39 -72.38 27.76 56.00
N LEU A 40 -73.19 26.98 56.72
CA LEU A 40 -72.70 25.99 57.69
C LEU A 40 -71.81 24.94 57.05
N GLY A 41 -72.19 24.43 55.87
CA GLY A 41 -71.39 23.49 55.09
C GLY A 41 -70.05 24.08 54.65
N ALA A 42 -70.05 25.32 54.16
CA ALA A 42 -68.83 26.04 53.79
C ALA A 42 -67.92 26.30 55.00
N LEU A 43 -68.49 26.66 56.16
CA LEU A 43 -67.76 26.81 57.43
C LEU A 43 -67.17 25.48 57.90
N LEU A 44 -67.90 24.36 57.74
CA LEU A 44 -67.41 23.02 58.07
C LEU A 44 -66.23 22.62 57.17
N VAL A 45 -66.33 22.86 55.85
CA VAL A 45 -65.23 22.60 54.91
C VAL A 45 -64.02 23.46 55.23
N LEU A 46 -64.20 24.76 55.52
CA LEU A 46 -63.13 25.65 55.94
C LEU A 46 -62.45 25.14 57.22
N PHE A 47 -63.24 24.69 58.21
CA PHE A 47 -62.75 24.13 59.45
C PHE A 47 -61.93 22.84 59.23
N LEU A 48 -62.41 21.92 58.39
CA LEU A 48 -61.67 20.71 58.01
C LEU A 48 -60.36 21.05 57.29
N LEU A 49 -60.38 22.03 56.39
CA LEU A 49 -59.21 22.48 55.65
C LEU A 49 -58.16 23.08 56.60
N LEU A 50 -58.58 23.86 57.60
CA LEU A 50 -57.71 24.35 58.68
C LEU A 50 -57.10 23.21 59.50
N LEU A 51 -57.86 22.14 59.80
CA LEU A 51 -57.32 20.96 60.48
C LEU A 51 -56.27 20.23 59.64
N VAL A 52 -56.50 20.09 58.33
CA VAL A 52 -55.53 19.47 57.40
C VAL A 52 -54.25 20.30 57.30
N ILE A 53 -54.37 21.63 57.15
CA ILE A 53 -53.21 22.53 57.13
C ILE A 53 -52.42 22.43 58.44
N ARG A 54 -53.11 22.44 59.58
CA ARG A 54 -52.51 22.29 60.91
C ARG A 54 -51.77 20.96 61.04
N ASN A 55 -52.39 19.85 60.62
CA ASN A 55 -51.78 18.53 60.71
C ASN A 55 -50.55 18.39 59.80
N ARG A 56 -50.63 18.94 58.57
CA ARG A 56 -49.51 19.00 57.64
C ARG A 56 -48.36 19.85 58.18
N HIS A 57 -48.67 20.98 58.82
CA HIS A 57 -47.67 21.81 59.47
C HIS A 57 -46.93 21.04 60.58
N PHE A 58 -47.65 20.31 61.44
CA PHE A 58 -47.04 19.48 62.48
C PHE A 58 -46.17 18.37 61.90
N SER A 59 -46.67 17.61 60.92
CA SER A 59 -45.87 16.56 60.24
C SER A 59 -44.58 17.12 59.63
N LYS A 60 -44.64 18.25 58.91
CA LYS A 60 -43.43 18.92 58.40
C LYS A 60 -42.47 19.35 59.50
N THR A 61 -42.99 19.74 60.67
CA THR A 61 -42.17 20.21 61.78
C THR A 61 -41.47 19.07 62.52
N VAL A 62 -42.10 17.89 62.63
CA VAL A 62 -41.45 16.66 63.11
C VAL A 62 -40.25 16.32 62.22
N LYS A 63 -40.47 16.24 60.90
CA LYS A 63 -39.39 15.95 59.96
C LYS A 63 -38.23 16.95 60.05
N TYR A 64 -38.56 18.24 60.16
CA TYR A 64 -37.57 19.29 60.37
C TYR A 64 -36.76 19.10 61.67
N SER A 65 -37.41 18.74 62.77
CA SER A 65 -36.76 18.45 64.06
C SER A 65 -35.76 17.30 63.92
N ASP A 66 -36.18 16.18 63.32
CA ASP A 66 -35.35 14.98 63.15
C ASP A 66 -34.17 15.22 62.21
N ASP A 67 -34.41 15.84 61.05
CA ASP A 67 -33.35 16.19 60.09
C ASP A 67 -32.33 17.13 60.75
N THR A 68 -32.78 18.11 61.55
CA THR A 68 -31.91 19.04 62.28
C THR A 68 -31.06 18.29 63.31
N LYS A 69 -31.64 17.38 64.10
CA LYS A 69 -30.90 16.58 65.08
C LYS A 69 -29.80 15.75 64.41
N ARG A 70 -30.13 15.08 63.31
CA ARG A 70 -29.16 14.27 62.55
C ARG A 70 -28.01 15.11 62.02
N ILE A 71 -28.30 16.26 61.41
CA ILE A 71 -27.27 17.16 60.87
C ILE A 71 -26.34 17.65 61.99
N LEU A 72 -26.90 18.10 63.11
CA LEU A 72 -26.15 18.58 64.26
C LEU A 72 -25.25 17.50 64.87
N GLN A 73 -25.73 16.25 64.95
CA GLN A 73 -24.93 15.11 65.42
C GLN A 73 -23.79 14.81 64.45
N HIS A 74 -24.08 14.75 63.16
CA HIS A 74 -23.08 14.47 62.13
C HIS A 74 -21.96 15.52 62.12
N LYS A 75 -22.31 16.81 62.16
CA LYS A 75 -21.33 17.91 62.25
C LYS A 75 -20.52 17.87 63.54
N ALA A 76 -21.12 17.48 64.67
CA ALA A 76 -20.37 17.32 65.91
C ALA A 76 -19.30 16.21 65.81
N THR A 77 -19.60 15.11 65.11
CA THR A 77 -18.62 14.04 64.84
C THR A 77 -17.52 14.53 63.91
N GLU A 78 -17.86 15.17 62.79
CA GLU A 78 -16.87 15.73 61.86
C GLU A 78 -15.92 16.72 62.55
N ASN A 79 -16.44 17.59 63.41
CA ASN A 79 -15.61 18.54 64.17
C ASN A 79 -14.64 17.82 65.12
N LYS A 80 -15.11 16.76 65.78
CA LYS A 80 -14.27 15.94 66.67
C LYS A 80 -13.14 15.28 65.87
N ASP A 81 -13.46 14.71 64.72
CA ASP A 81 -12.47 14.06 63.84
C ASP A 81 -11.47 15.07 63.30
N ALA A 82 -11.92 16.27 62.89
CA ALA A 82 -11.04 17.34 62.43
C ALA A 82 -10.08 17.82 63.52
N ILE A 83 -10.56 17.99 64.76
CA ILE A 83 -9.71 18.31 65.92
C ILE A 83 -8.69 17.19 66.13
N GLN A 84 -9.11 15.92 66.11
CA GLN A 84 -8.21 14.79 66.29
C GLN A 84 -7.14 14.71 65.19
N LYS A 85 -7.51 14.97 63.93
CA LYS A 85 -6.54 15.07 62.81
C LYS A 85 -5.54 16.20 63.05
N CYS A 86 -6.01 17.38 63.49
CA CYS A 86 -5.15 18.51 63.82
C CYS A 86 -4.23 18.22 65.04
N GLU A 87 -4.72 17.47 66.02
CA GLU A 87 -3.93 17.02 67.18
C GLU A 87 -2.80 16.07 66.78
N ILE A 88 -3.02 15.23 65.77
CA ILE A 88 -1.95 14.40 65.22
C ILE A 88 -0.88 15.29 64.58
N LEU A 89 -1.28 16.28 63.78
CA LEU A 89 -0.35 17.24 63.16
C LEU A 89 0.44 18.03 64.20
N SER A 90 -0.21 18.46 65.30
CA SER A 90 0.46 19.23 66.36
C SER A 90 1.51 18.43 67.14
N ARG A 91 1.54 17.10 67.01
CA ARG A 91 2.63 16.28 67.57
C ARG A 91 3.91 16.36 66.74
N SER A 92 3.82 16.82 65.49
CA SER A 92 4.94 16.87 64.56
C SER A 92 5.34 18.29 64.17
N GLN A 93 4.41 19.24 64.18
CA GLN A 93 4.67 20.63 63.81
C GLN A 93 4.01 21.61 64.78
N ASP A 94 4.82 22.47 65.40
CA ASP A 94 4.39 23.39 66.47
C ASP A 94 3.33 24.40 66.01
N GLU A 95 3.33 24.76 64.72
CA GLU A 95 2.34 25.69 64.16
C GLU A 95 0.89 25.23 64.38
N TYR A 96 0.64 23.91 64.37
CA TYR A 96 -0.69 23.33 64.57
C TYR A 96 -1.15 23.34 66.03
N ILE A 97 -0.26 23.56 67.00
CA ILE A 97 -0.64 23.63 68.42
C ILE A 97 -1.65 24.77 68.62
N SER A 98 -1.33 25.96 68.09
CA SER A 98 -2.21 27.14 68.16
C SER A 98 -3.55 26.91 67.46
N ILE A 99 -3.54 26.16 66.36
CA ILE A 99 -4.73 25.83 65.57
C ILE A 99 -5.65 24.89 66.37
N VAL A 100 -5.10 23.87 67.03
CA VAL A 100 -5.87 22.95 67.88
C VAL A 100 -6.58 23.71 69.01
N TRP A 101 -5.90 24.64 69.67
CA TRP A 101 -6.52 25.46 70.73
C TRP A 101 -7.71 26.26 70.19
N ASN A 102 -7.51 26.96 69.07
CA ASN A 102 -8.57 27.73 68.42
C ASN A 102 -9.78 26.84 68.02
N LEU A 103 -9.51 25.67 67.43
CA LEU A 103 -10.57 24.73 67.04
C LEU A 103 -11.33 24.19 68.25
N ARG A 104 -10.65 23.85 69.34
CA ARG A 104 -11.28 23.39 70.59
C ARG A 104 -12.17 24.47 71.19
N ASP A 105 -11.73 25.72 71.20
CA ASP A 105 -12.51 26.82 71.77
C ASP A 105 -13.75 27.16 70.93
N ILE A 106 -13.63 27.20 69.60
CA ILE A 106 -14.79 27.34 68.71
C ILE A 106 -15.74 26.15 68.90
N ASN A 107 -15.22 24.92 68.99
CA ASN A 107 -16.04 23.73 69.14
C ASN A 107 -16.78 23.66 70.49
N LYS A 108 -16.21 24.20 71.57
CA LYS A 108 -16.94 24.35 72.85
C LYS A 108 -18.20 25.19 72.67
N GLU A 109 -18.11 26.31 71.94
CA GLU A 109 -19.26 27.17 71.69
C GLU A 109 -20.27 26.49 70.75
N ILE A 110 -19.81 25.81 69.70
CA ILE A 110 -20.66 25.00 68.81
C ILE A 110 -21.42 23.92 69.60
N VAL A 111 -20.75 23.21 70.52
CA VAL A 111 -21.38 22.17 71.36
C VAL A 111 -22.42 22.79 72.30
N LYS A 112 -22.11 23.92 72.94
CA LYS A 112 -23.05 24.65 73.78
C LYS A 112 -24.30 25.09 73.01
N GLN A 113 -24.13 25.64 71.80
CA GLN A 113 -25.23 26.02 70.91
C GLN A 113 -26.03 24.79 70.46
N LYS A 114 -25.37 23.68 70.11
CA LYS A 114 -26.02 22.40 69.78
C LYS A 114 -26.93 21.93 70.91
N ASP A 115 -26.43 21.94 72.14
CA ASP A 115 -27.18 21.48 73.31
C ASP A 115 -28.36 22.42 73.64
N GLN A 116 -28.20 23.72 73.43
CA GLN A 116 -29.31 24.68 73.50
C GLN A 116 -30.37 24.40 72.43
N ILE A 117 -29.95 24.17 71.17
CA ILE A 117 -30.86 23.81 70.08
C ILE A 117 -31.62 22.52 70.41
N PHE A 118 -30.95 21.50 70.96
CA PHE A 118 -31.60 20.25 71.37
C PHE A 118 -32.64 20.45 72.48
N LYS A 119 -32.37 21.33 73.45
CA LYS A 119 -33.37 21.71 74.47
C LYS A 119 -34.60 22.36 73.83
N ILE A 120 -34.43 23.29 72.91
CA ILE A 120 -35.55 23.95 72.22
C ILE A 120 -36.27 22.98 71.26
N LEU A 121 -35.55 22.07 70.59
CA LEU A 121 -36.15 21.04 69.75
C LEU A 121 -37.02 20.08 70.57
N LYS A 122 -36.61 19.73 71.80
CA LYS A 122 -37.46 18.95 72.70
C LYS A 122 -38.76 19.69 73.04
N LEU A 123 -38.68 20.98 73.38
CA LEU A 123 -39.87 21.81 73.60
C LEU A 123 -40.74 21.95 72.34
N LEU A 124 -40.12 22.00 71.16
CA LEU A 124 -40.80 21.99 69.88
C LEU A 124 -41.57 20.68 69.68
N ASP A 125 -40.90 19.53 69.88
CA ASP A 125 -41.50 18.20 69.76
C ASP A 125 -42.67 18.02 70.74
N ASP A 126 -42.49 18.45 71.99
CA ASP A 126 -43.54 18.45 73.02
C ASP A 126 -44.74 19.32 72.61
N SER A 127 -44.49 20.50 72.01
CA SER A 127 -45.56 21.38 71.50
C SER A 127 -46.30 20.77 70.30
N VAL A 128 -45.60 20.02 69.45
CA VAL A 128 -46.17 19.32 68.30
C VAL A 128 -47.03 18.14 68.76
N ALA A 129 -46.53 17.33 69.71
CA ALA A 129 -47.26 16.21 70.30
C ALA A 129 -48.55 16.68 70.98
N ASN A 130 -48.48 17.78 71.73
CA ASN A 130 -49.64 18.42 72.38
C ASN A 130 -50.49 19.28 71.41
N ARG A 131 -50.18 19.28 70.11
CA ARG A 131 -50.87 20.03 69.04
C ARG A 131 -50.98 21.54 69.29
N LYS A 132 -50.04 22.17 70.01
CA LYS A 132 -50.08 23.60 70.36
C LYS A 132 -49.43 24.49 69.29
N LEU A 133 -50.22 24.92 68.30
CA LEU A 133 -49.72 25.63 67.10
C LEU A 133 -48.89 26.90 67.41
N ARG A 134 -49.35 27.75 68.35
CA ARG A 134 -48.66 29.01 68.71
C ARG A 134 -47.28 28.75 69.33
N GLU A 135 -47.20 27.76 70.22
CA GLU A 135 -45.93 27.33 70.83
C GLU A 135 -45.00 26.71 69.78
N THR A 136 -45.54 25.87 68.88
CA THR A 136 -44.76 25.27 67.78
C THR A 136 -44.14 26.33 66.87
N LEU A 137 -44.91 27.36 66.48
CA LEU A 137 -44.38 28.46 65.66
C LEU A 137 -43.29 29.26 66.40
N LYS A 138 -43.50 29.54 67.69
CA LYS A 138 -42.53 30.24 68.54
C LYS A 138 -41.22 29.46 68.66
N PHE A 139 -41.28 28.19 69.07
CA PHE A 139 -40.09 27.36 69.24
C PHE A 139 -39.38 27.10 67.91
N LYS A 140 -40.11 26.89 66.81
CA LYS A 140 -39.52 26.77 65.47
C LYS A 140 -38.74 28.01 65.04
N LYS A 141 -39.28 29.21 65.32
CA LYS A 141 -38.57 30.47 65.05
C LYS A 141 -37.31 30.59 65.92
N GLN A 142 -37.37 30.19 67.19
CA GLN A 142 -36.21 30.17 68.08
C GLN A 142 -35.13 29.19 67.59
N VAL A 143 -35.49 27.97 67.19
CA VAL A 143 -34.55 27.00 66.59
C VAL A 143 -33.88 27.61 65.35
N LYS A 144 -34.64 28.27 64.48
CA LYS A 144 -34.08 28.90 63.28
C LYS A 144 -33.06 29.99 63.61
N SER A 145 -33.32 30.80 64.63
CA SER A 145 -32.37 31.82 65.10
C SER A 145 -31.08 31.19 65.63
N LEU A 146 -31.20 30.20 66.52
CA LEU A 146 -30.05 29.49 67.08
C LEU A 146 -29.24 28.74 66.01
N LEU A 147 -29.90 28.20 64.99
CA LEU A 147 -29.23 27.58 63.86
C LEU A 147 -28.39 28.56 63.04
N ASN A 148 -28.83 29.81 62.90
CA ASN A 148 -28.03 30.82 62.20
C ASN A 148 -26.72 31.08 62.97
N GLU A 149 -26.80 31.28 64.29
CA GLU A 149 -25.62 31.48 65.14
C GLU A 149 -24.69 30.24 65.15
N TYR A 150 -25.28 29.04 65.20
CA TYR A 150 -24.55 27.78 65.08
C TYR A 150 -23.81 27.69 63.74
N ASN A 151 -24.47 28.03 62.63
CA ASN A 151 -23.88 27.97 61.30
C ASN A 151 -22.75 29.00 61.12
N GLU A 152 -22.82 30.17 61.76
CA GLU A 152 -21.73 31.14 61.76
C GLU A 152 -20.47 30.60 62.45
N ASN A 153 -20.62 29.99 63.63
CA ASN A 153 -19.49 29.37 64.32
C ASN A 153 -18.98 28.12 63.60
N LEU A 154 -19.86 27.32 63.02
CA LEU A 154 -19.47 26.19 62.18
C LEU A 154 -18.69 26.66 60.94
N ASN A 155 -19.08 27.78 60.31
CA ASN A 155 -18.32 28.35 59.20
C ASN A 155 -16.93 28.81 59.64
N LYS A 156 -16.80 29.45 60.81
CA LYS A 156 -15.48 29.81 61.37
C LYS A 156 -14.62 28.58 61.62
N PHE A 157 -15.22 27.51 62.15
CA PHE A 157 -14.53 26.24 62.35
C PHE A 157 -14.03 25.66 61.01
N ASN A 158 -14.92 25.58 60.01
CA ASN A 158 -14.60 25.03 58.69
C ASN A 158 -13.47 25.79 57.99
N ILE A 159 -13.48 27.13 58.02
CA ILE A 159 -12.43 27.97 57.42
C ILE A 159 -11.04 27.62 57.99
N ILE A 160 -10.96 27.28 59.27
CA ILE A 160 -9.69 26.89 59.91
C ILE A 160 -9.31 25.47 59.49
N THR A 161 -10.27 24.53 59.50
CA THR A 161 -9.99 23.13 59.18
C THR A 161 -9.66 22.88 57.71
N ASP A 162 -10.22 23.68 56.80
CA ASP A 162 -9.99 23.56 55.36
C ASP A 162 -8.51 23.73 54.99
N LYS A 163 -7.73 24.44 55.82
CA LYS A 163 -6.28 24.62 55.64
C LYS A 163 -5.48 23.33 55.60
N PHE A 164 -5.96 22.26 56.24
CA PHE A 164 -5.27 20.98 56.30
C PHE A 164 -6.13 19.79 55.88
N LEU A 165 -7.46 19.83 56.07
CA LEU A 165 -8.34 18.71 55.77
C LEU A 165 -8.35 18.35 54.28
N ILE A 166 -8.31 19.34 53.38
CA ILE A 166 -8.30 19.09 51.93
C ILE A 166 -7.04 18.32 51.53
N ALA A 167 -5.86 18.77 51.99
CA ALA A 167 -4.60 18.10 51.72
C ALA A 167 -4.56 16.69 52.33
N TRP A 168 -5.06 16.55 53.56
CA TRP A 168 -5.18 15.27 54.24
C TRP A 168 -6.03 14.28 53.45
N GLN A 169 -7.23 14.72 53.01
CA GLN A 169 -8.17 13.88 52.28
C GLN A 169 -7.60 13.45 50.92
N ASN A 170 -6.99 14.37 50.18
CA ASN A 170 -6.38 14.06 48.89
C ASN A 170 -5.32 12.95 49.00
N ILE A 171 -4.52 12.95 50.07
CA ILE A 171 -3.50 11.92 50.30
C ILE A 171 -4.16 10.60 50.73
N GLU A 172 -5.22 10.63 51.55
CA GLU A 172 -5.96 9.42 51.95
C GLU A 172 -6.64 8.73 50.78
N ASP A 173 -7.29 9.51 49.91
CA ASP A 173 -7.95 8.99 48.71
C ASP A 173 -6.90 8.40 47.75
N ALA A 174 -5.79 9.11 47.51
CA ALA A 174 -4.71 8.61 46.67
C ALA A 174 -4.07 7.34 47.23
N PHE A 175 -3.82 7.28 48.55
CA PHE A 175 -3.28 6.09 49.21
C PHE A 175 -4.19 4.88 49.01
N SER A 176 -5.48 5.05 49.29
CA SER A 176 -6.47 3.97 49.19
C SER A 176 -6.58 3.45 47.75
N ASN A 177 -6.69 4.37 46.77
CA ASN A 177 -6.76 4.00 45.35
C ASN A 177 -5.49 3.29 44.86
N TYR A 178 -4.31 3.78 45.25
CA TYR A 178 -3.05 3.18 44.81
C TYR A 178 -2.81 1.82 45.46
N LEU A 179 -3.24 1.64 46.70
CA LEU A 179 -3.16 0.35 47.40
C LEU A 179 -4.08 -0.69 46.77
N GLU A 180 -5.33 -0.32 46.46
CA GLU A 180 -6.28 -1.22 45.80
C GLU A 180 -5.73 -1.72 44.46
N LEU A 181 -5.15 -0.82 43.66
CA LEU A 181 -4.54 -1.17 42.38
C LEU A 181 -3.32 -2.09 42.54
N THR A 182 -2.49 -1.90 43.57
CA THR A 182 -1.31 -2.76 43.79
C THR A 182 -1.68 -4.14 44.31
N ASP A 183 -2.77 -4.25 45.08
CA ASP A 183 -3.36 -5.53 45.49
C ASP A 183 -3.93 -6.28 44.27
N GLU A 184 -4.63 -5.58 43.36
CA GLU A 184 -5.09 -6.16 42.11
C GLU A 184 -3.91 -6.68 41.25
N PHE A 185 -2.86 -5.86 41.11
CA PHE A 185 -1.65 -6.27 40.40
C PHE A 185 -1.01 -7.51 41.02
N SER A 186 -0.93 -7.58 42.35
CA SER A 186 -0.42 -8.75 43.07
C SER A 186 -1.23 -10.00 42.74
N SER A 187 -2.57 -9.90 42.77
CA SER A 187 -3.46 -11.02 42.42
C SER A 187 -3.28 -11.50 40.98
N ILE A 188 -3.10 -10.57 40.03
CA ILE A 188 -2.85 -10.90 38.62
C ILE A 188 -1.53 -11.67 38.46
N ILE A 189 -0.46 -11.21 39.12
CA ILE A 189 0.85 -11.86 39.07
C ILE A 189 0.80 -13.25 39.69
N GLU A 190 0.16 -13.40 40.85
CA GLU A 190 0.01 -14.69 41.52
C GLU A 190 -0.73 -15.71 40.65
N LYS A 191 -1.85 -15.31 40.03
CA LYS A 191 -2.61 -16.18 39.11
C LYS A 191 -1.82 -16.58 37.87
N SER A 192 -0.94 -15.72 37.39
CA SER A 192 -0.17 -15.93 36.17
C SER A 192 1.24 -16.51 36.40
N GLN A 193 1.66 -16.71 37.66
CA GLN A 193 3.02 -17.08 38.03
C GLN A 193 3.58 -18.30 37.27
N LYS A 194 2.74 -19.31 36.98
CA LYS A 194 3.13 -20.50 36.20
C LYS A 194 3.42 -20.19 34.72
N ILE A 195 2.75 -19.18 34.17
CA ILE A 195 2.87 -18.76 32.77
C ILE A 195 4.03 -17.77 32.60
N ILE A 196 4.31 -16.97 33.63
CA ILE A 196 5.34 -15.93 33.63
C ILE A 196 6.46 -16.17 34.68
N PRO A 197 7.10 -17.36 34.69
CA PRO A 197 8.02 -17.74 35.77
C PRO A 197 9.24 -16.84 35.89
N HIS A 198 9.73 -16.25 34.81
CA HIS A 198 10.89 -15.35 34.84
C HIS A 198 10.49 -13.91 35.22
N VAL A 199 9.28 -13.50 34.84
CA VAL A 199 8.78 -12.13 35.03
C VAL A 199 8.07 -11.92 36.38
N ALA A 200 7.41 -12.94 36.94
CA ALA A 200 6.58 -12.81 38.14
C ALA A 200 7.34 -12.25 39.35
N LYS A 201 8.42 -12.92 39.78
CA LYS A 201 9.17 -12.53 40.99
C LYS A 201 9.78 -11.12 40.91
N PRO A 202 10.35 -10.66 39.78
CA PRO A 202 10.74 -9.27 39.63
C PRO A 202 9.57 -8.27 39.75
N LEU A 203 8.38 -8.57 39.20
CA LEU A 203 7.21 -7.70 39.33
C LEU A 203 6.70 -7.64 40.77
N GLU A 204 6.65 -8.76 41.49
CA GLU A 204 6.32 -8.80 42.92
C GLU A 204 7.26 -7.90 43.74
N ARG A 205 8.56 -7.91 43.44
CA ARG A 205 9.53 -7.01 44.09
C ARG A 205 9.27 -5.55 43.76
N LYS A 206 8.90 -5.21 42.52
CA LYS A 206 8.52 -3.85 42.15
C LYS A 206 7.25 -3.39 42.89
N ILE A 207 6.24 -4.25 42.97
CA ILE A 207 5.01 -3.96 43.74
C ILE A 207 5.35 -3.72 45.21
N THR A 208 6.16 -4.59 45.80
CA THR A 208 6.60 -4.45 47.19
C THR A 208 7.36 -3.15 47.42
N SER A 209 8.24 -2.77 46.48
CA SER A 209 8.98 -1.51 46.53
C SER A 209 8.05 -0.30 46.42
N PHE A 210 7.06 -0.37 45.53
CA PHE A 210 6.04 0.66 45.39
C PHE A 210 5.22 0.83 46.68
N ASN A 211 4.78 -0.27 47.31
CA ASN A 211 4.02 -0.23 48.56
C ASN A 211 4.83 0.40 49.72
N LYS A 212 6.16 0.22 49.74
CA LYS A 212 7.03 0.92 50.70
C LYS A 212 7.01 2.43 50.47
N SER A 213 7.20 2.88 49.23
CA SER A 213 7.12 4.30 48.89
C SER A 213 5.72 4.90 49.11
N LEU A 214 4.66 4.10 48.92
CA LEU A 214 3.29 4.49 49.23
C LEU A 214 3.11 4.72 50.74
N THR A 215 3.69 3.84 51.57
CA THR A 215 3.71 3.99 53.03
C THR A 215 4.51 5.24 53.44
N GLU A 216 5.61 5.56 52.76
CA GLU A 216 6.39 6.78 53.02
C GLU A 216 5.59 8.06 52.72
N MET A 217 4.77 8.05 51.66
CA MET A 217 3.83 9.15 51.36
C MET A 217 2.77 9.30 52.46
N GLN A 218 2.16 8.19 52.88
CA GLN A 218 1.19 8.15 53.98
C GLN A 218 1.81 8.70 55.29
N ASN A 219 3.08 8.39 55.57
CA ASN A 219 3.76 8.88 56.76
C ASN A 219 4.01 10.40 56.74
N SER A 220 4.32 10.99 55.57
CA SER A 220 4.45 12.46 55.45
C SER A 220 3.14 13.20 55.77
N LYS A 221 1.97 12.61 55.46
CA LYS A 221 0.65 13.13 55.89
C LYS A 221 0.58 13.28 57.41
N TYR A 222 0.96 12.25 58.16
CA TYR A 222 0.88 12.25 59.62
C TYR A 222 1.87 13.22 60.28
N LYS A 223 2.92 13.62 59.55
CA LYS A 223 3.90 14.63 59.98
C LYS A 223 3.53 16.07 59.60
N GLY A 224 2.42 16.28 58.89
CA GLY A 224 2.05 17.59 58.34
C GLY A 224 2.90 18.06 57.16
N GLU A 225 3.71 17.17 56.57
CA GLU A 225 4.58 17.46 55.42
C GLU A 225 3.78 17.35 54.11
N PHE A 226 2.67 18.08 53.98
CA PHE A 226 1.72 17.93 52.87
C PHE A 226 2.35 18.19 51.50
N ASN A 227 3.27 19.15 51.40
CA ASN A 227 4.00 19.43 50.15
C ASN A 227 4.90 18.26 49.74
N GLU A 228 5.58 17.62 50.69
CA GLU A 228 6.40 16.45 50.42
C GLU A 228 5.54 15.26 49.99
N ALA A 229 4.40 15.06 50.66
CA ALA A 229 3.43 14.05 50.30
C ALA A 229 2.86 14.26 48.88
N ASP A 230 2.54 15.49 48.48
CA ASP A 230 2.07 15.80 47.12
C ASP A 230 3.12 15.49 46.04
N VAL A 231 4.39 15.84 46.31
CA VAL A 231 5.52 15.51 45.41
C VAL A 231 5.68 13.99 45.30
N LYS A 232 5.64 13.26 46.42
CA LYS A 232 5.67 11.78 46.43
C LYS A 232 4.49 11.19 45.68
N MET A 233 3.28 11.71 45.89
CA MET A 233 2.05 11.27 45.23
C MET A 233 2.16 11.39 43.70
N LYS A 234 2.68 12.51 43.18
CA LYS A 234 2.92 12.72 41.75
C LYS A 234 3.94 11.72 41.18
N LYS A 235 5.03 11.45 41.91
CA LYS A 235 6.05 10.46 41.52
C LYS A 235 5.46 9.04 41.49
N LEU A 236 4.73 8.67 42.55
CA LEU A 236 4.05 7.38 42.67
C LEU A 236 3.04 7.17 41.54
N LYS A 237 2.28 8.21 41.15
CA LYS A 237 1.39 8.13 39.99
C LYS A 237 2.11 7.66 38.72
N GLY A 238 3.29 8.21 38.43
CA GLY A 238 4.10 7.80 37.28
C GLY A 238 4.61 6.36 37.39
N GLN A 239 5.06 5.96 38.59
CA GLN A 239 5.51 4.59 38.85
C GLN A 239 4.37 3.58 38.74
N LEU A 240 3.17 3.93 39.19
CA LEU A 240 1.98 3.08 39.11
C LEU A 240 1.56 2.83 37.65
N LEU A 241 1.60 3.87 36.82
CA LEU A 241 1.35 3.74 35.37
C LEU A 241 2.38 2.86 34.67
N ASP A 242 3.66 2.95 35.06
CA ASP A 242 4.71 2.07 34.53
C ASP A 242 4.48 0.61 34.97
N LEU A 243 4.15 0.42 36.25
CA LEU A 243 3.85 -0.89 36.83
C LEU A 243 2.65 -1.54 36.12
N PHE A 244 1.58 -0.78 35.87
CA PHE A 244 0.41 -1.23 35.11
C PHE A 244 0.79 -1.76 33.72
N LYS A 245 1.65 -1.04 32.98
CA LYS A 245 2.13 -1.48 31.66
C LYS A 245 2.94 -2.77 31.74
N LEU A 246 3.79 -2.90 32.77
CA LEU A 246 4.58 -4.11 32.98
C LEU A 246 3.72 -5.32 33.34
N VAL A 247 2.75 -5.15 34.25
CA VAL A 247 1.83 -6.22 34.69
C VAL A 247 0.92 -6.66 33.54
N SER A 248 0.28 -5.71 32.85
CA SER A 248 -0.56 -6.02 31.67
C SER A 248 0.25 -6.61 30.51
N GLY A 249 1.52 -6.27 30.39
CA GLY A 249 2.45 -6.78 29.38
C GLY A 249 3.20 -8.06 29.79
N ALA A 250 3.02 -8.58 31.00
CA ALA A 250 3.91 -9.59 31.59
C ALA A 250 4.04 -10.85 30.71
N ASN A 251 2.93 -11.39 30.21
CA ASN A 251 2.93 -12.55 29.31
C ASN A 251 3.72 -12.29 28.01
N ARG A 252 3.64 -11.07 27.47
CA ARG A 252 4.35 -10.70 26.24
C ARG A 252 5.84 -10.53 26.52
N ILE A 253 6.19 -9.92 27.65
CA ILE A 253 7.59 -9.79 28.09
C ILE A 253 8.17 -11.18 28.26
N GLU A 254 7.50 -12.05 29.00
CA GLU A 254 7.89 -13.45 29.19
C GLU A 254 8.14 -14.15 27.86
N HIS A 255 7.12 -14.21 27.01
CA HIS A 255 7.18 -14.89 25.73
C HIS A 255 8.29 -14.35 24.81
N ILE A 256 8.41 -13.04 24.68
CA ILE A 256 9.35 -12.44 23.72
C ILE A 256 10.78 -12.46 24.27
N LEU A 257 10.97 -11.97 25.50
CA LEU A 257 12.28 -11.71 26.08
C LEU A 257 12.99 -13.00 26.54
N PHE A 258 12.24 -13.96 27.08
CA PHE A 258 12.82 -15.17 27.69
C PHE A 258 12.69 -16.43 26.84
N TYR A 259 11.74 -16.48 25.90
CA TYR A 259 11.54 -17.66 25.04
C TYR A 259 11.90 -17.40 23.58
N VAL A 260 11.20 -16.51 22.89
CA VAL A 260 11.32 -16.35 21.43
C VAL A 260 12.68 -15.77 21.02
N LEU A 261 13.07 -14.61 21.56
CA LEU A 261 14.32 -13.97 21.15
C LEU A 261 15.56 -14.82 21.45
N PRO A 262 15.71 -15.43 22.65
CA PRO A 262 16.84 -16.31 22.94
C PRO A 262 16.90 -17.49 21.99
N LEU A 263 15.77 -18.14 21.71
CA LEU A 263 15.71 -19.29 20.83
C LEU A 263 16.09 -18.91 19.38
N GLU A 264 15.49 -17.85 18.85
CA GLU A 264 15.71 -17.41 17.47
C GLU A 264 17.15 -16.95 17.24
N ILE A 265 17.70 -16.15 18.17
CA ILE A 265 19.07 -15.65 18.07
C ILE A 265 20.07 -16.78 18.30
N GLY A 266 19.90 -17.60 19.34
CA GLY A 266 20.80 -18.72 19.65
C GLY A 266 20.88 -19.72 18.50
N ASN A 267 19.74 -20.09 17.91
CA ASN A 267 19.70 -20.95 16.72
C ASN A 267 20.52 -20.38 15.55
N LYS A 268 20.56 -19.05 15.39
CA LYS A 268 21.35 -18.41 14.32
C LYS A 268 22.83 -18.35 14.67
N VAL A 269 23.18 -18.12 15.92
CA VAL A 269 24.58 -18.16 16.38
C VAL A 269 25.19 -19.56 16.17
N GLU A 270 24.43 -20.63 16.42
CA GLU A 270 24.91 -21.99 16.24
C GLU A 270 25.01 -22.43 14.76
N LYS A 271 24.05 -22.03 13.93
CA LYS A 271 23.87 -22.59 12.58
C LYS A 271 24.44 -21.72 11.45
N ASP A 272 24.62 -20.41 11.67
CA ASP A 272 25.12 -19.52 10.62
C ASP A 272 26.63 -19.67 10.41
N LYS A 273 27.03 -19.85 9.15
CA LYS A 273 28.43 -20.08 8.74
C LYS A 273 29.10 -18.80 8.21
N ASN A 274 28.34 -17.74 7.95
CA ASN A 274 28.90 -16.50 7.43
C ASN A 274 29.48 -15.64 8.58
N PRO A 275 30.80 -15.34 8.59
CA PRO A 275 31.44 -14.62 9.70
C PRO A 275 30.87 -13.24 9.97
N GLN A 276 30.39 -12.53 8.94
CA GLN A 276 29.86 -11.18 9.08
C GLN A 276 28.47 -11.18 9.73
N THR A 277 27.59 -12.08 9.32
CA THR A 277 26.25 -12.21 9.92
C THR A 277 26.32 -12.85 11.30
N LEU A 278 27.22 -13.81 11.49
CA LEU A 278 27.47 -14.42 12.80
C LEU A 278 27.90 -13.39 13.84
N LYS A 279 28.78 -12.45 13.47
CA LYS A 279 29.16 -11.35 14.36
C LYS A 279 27.94 -10.53 14.83
N ILE A 280 27.04 -10.20 13.90
CA ILE A 280 25.81 -9.45 14.23
C ILE A 280 24.92 -10.26 15.18
N TYR A 281 24.74 -11.57 14.95
CA TYR A 281 23.94 -12.40 15.85
C TYR A 281 24.54 -12.52 17.25
N LYS A 282 25.87 -12.64 17.37
CA LYS A 282 26.57 -12.61 18.67
C LYS A 282 26.42 -11.27 19.38
N ASP A 283 26.51 -10.16 18.66
CA ASP A 283 26.27 -8.83 19.23
C ASP A 283 24.82 -8.67 19.73
N LEU A 284 23.84 -9.26 19.02
CA LEU A 284 22.44 -9.28 19.45
C LEU A 284 22.22 -10.18 20.66
N GLU A 285 22.88 -11.34 20.72
CA GLU A 285 22.85 -12.25 21.86
C GLU A 285 23.36 -11.57 23.13
N LEU A 286 24.49 -10.87 23.06
CA LEU A 286 25.04 -10.08 24.17
C LEU A 286 24.08 -8.99 24.63
N LYS A 287 23.49 -8.23 23.70
CA LYS A 287 22.50 -7.18 24.02
C LYS A 287 21.25 -7.77 24.66
N LEU A 288 20.79 -8.92 24.17
CA LEU A 288 19.64 -9.63 24.73
C LEU A 288 19.94 -10.11 26.14
N ALA A 289 21.11 -10.70 26.39
CA ALA A 289 21.52 -11.12 27.73
C ALA A 289 21.60 -9.93 28.71
N GLN A 290 22.15 -8.80 28.27
CA GLN A 290 22.16 -7.56 29.07
C GLN A 290 20.75 -7.06 29.39
N LEU A 291 19.83 -7.15 28.44
CA LEU A 291 18.43 -6.77 28.62
C LEU A 291 17.71 -7.73 29.58
N ILE A 292 17.86 -9.03 29.41
CA ILE A 292 17.31 -10.07 30.31
C ILE A 292 17.77 -9.86 31.75
N ASN A 293 19.02 -9.45 31.97
CA ASN A 293 19.56 -9.26 33.32
C ASN A 293 19.13 -7.94 33.99
N ASN A 294 18.57 -6.98 33.24
CA ASN A 294 18.27 -5.64 33.75
C ASN A 294 16.90 -5.10 33.34
N TRP A 295 16.02 -5.91 32.74
CA TRP A 295 14.73 -5.47 32.22
C TRP A 295 13.84 -4.86 33.31
N ASP A 296 13.97 -5.34 34.55
CA ASP A 296 13.22 -4.88 35.72
C ASP A 296 13.76 -3.55 36.26
N LYS A 297 14.95 -3.12 35.88
CA LYS A 297 15.52 -1.84 36.34
C LYS A 297 15.17 -0.65 35.44
N ILE A 298 14.69 -0.91 34.23
CA ILE A 298 14.34 0.10 33.25
C ILE A 298 12.82 0.33 33.21
N SER A 299 12.38 1.44 32.64
CA SER A 299 10.96 1.71 32.41
C SER A 299 10.38 0.79 31.33
N SER A 300 9.06 0.58 31.38
CA SER A 300 8.31 -0.18 30.37
C SER A 300 8.56 0.32 28.94
N GLU A 301 8.62 1.63 28.74
CA GLU A 301 8.89 2.25 27.44
C GLU A 301 10.30 1.93 26.93
N SER A 302 11.30 2.02 27.81
CA SER A 302 12.69 1.69 27.46
C SER A 302 12.84 0.20 27.14
N LEU A 303 12.19 -0.67 27.92
CA LEU A 303 12.14 -2.10 27.66
C LEU A 303 11.56 -2.41 26.28
N GLU A 304 10.40 -1.84 25.96
CA GLU A 304 9.74 -2.01 24.67
C GLU A 304 10.65 -1.56 23.51
N LYS A 305 11.28 -0.40 23.64
CA LYS A 305 12.21 0.14 22.64
C LYS A 305 13.40 -0.79 22.40
N ASN A 306 13.98 -1.34 23.47
CA ASN A 306 15.12 -2.26 23.38
C ASN A 306 14.71 -3.61 22.75
N ILE A 307 13.56 -4.17 23.13
CA ILE A 307 13.02 -5.39 22.51
C ILE A 307 12.79 -5.17 21.00
N LYS A 308 12.11 -4.08 20.64
CA LYS A 308 11.85 -3.72 19.22
C LYS A 308 13.14 -3.53 18.43
N PHE A 309 14.16 -2.92 19.03
CA PHE A 309 15.46 -2.75 18.40
C PHE A 309 16.12 -4.09 18.08
N ILE A 310 16.19 -5.00 19.07
CA ILE A 310 16.78 -6.34 18.89
C ILE A 310 16.02 -7.10 17.79
N TYR A 311 14.68 -7.10 17.88
CA TYR A 311 13.83 -7.79 16.91
C TYR A 311 13.99 -7.25 15.49
N ARG A 312 14.05 -5.92 15.31
CA ARG A 312 14.25 -5.29 14.01
C ARG A 312 15.62 -5.66 13.41
N GLN A 313 16.68 -5.61 14.21
CA GLN A 313 18.02 -5.97 13.74
C GLN A 313 18.12 -7.44 13.36
N PHE A 314 17.49 -8.32 14.15
CA PHE A 314 17.38 -9.74 13.82
C PHE A 314 16.68 -9.95 12.46
N LEU A 315 15.52 -9.34 12.25
CA LEU A 315 14.74 -9.50 11.01
C LEU A 315 15.47 -8.96 9.79
N VAL A 316 16.10 -7.78 9.90
CA VAL A 316 16.88 -7.18 8.80
C VAL A 316 18.02 -8.12 8.41
N THR A 317 18.75 -8.64 9.40
CA THR A 317 19.87 -9.56 9.17
C THR A 317 19.39 -10.87 8.56
N HIS A 318 18.34 -11.48 9.13
CA HIS A 318 17.79 -12.74 8.64
C HIS A 318 17.23 -12.63 7.21
N HIS A 319 16.56 -11.53 6.88
CA HIS A 319 16.08 -11.28 5.53
C HIS A 319 17.24 -11.11 4.55
N ALA A 320 18.28 -10.35 4.92
CA ALA A 320 19.49 -10.19 4.11
C ALA A 320 20.18 -11.54 3.86
N THR A 321 20.28 -12.40 4.88
CA THR A 321 20.83 -13.77 4.75
C THR A 321 19.99 -14.63 3.81
N LYS A 322 18.65 -14.65 3.96
CA LYS A 322 17.76 -15.41 3.05
C LYS A 322 17.86 -14.92 1.61
N LEU A 323 17.91 -13.60 1.40
CA LEU A 323 18.06 -13.03 0.06
C LEU A 323 19.41 -13.41 -0.55
N SER A 324 20.49 -13.31 0.23
CA SER A 324 21.85 -13.74 -0.15
C SER A 324 21.88 -15.21 -0.57
N GLN A 325 21.23 -16.11 0.18
CA GLN A 325 21.11 -17.53 -0.19
C GLN A 325 20.35 -17.75 -1.50
N ARG A 326 19.23 -17.04 -1.71
CA ARG A 326 18.45 -17.13 -2.97
C ARG A 326 19.27 -16.67 -4.17
N ILE A 327 20.02 -15.58 -4.03
CA ILE A 327 20.89 -15.08 -5.10
C ILE A 327 22.03 -16.07 -5.35
N ALA A 328 22.69 -16.59 -4.32
CA ALA A 328 23.75 -17.61 -4.49
C ALA A 328 23.24 -18.85 -5.24
N ASN A 329 22.03 -19.32 -4.92
CA ASN A 329 21.38 -20.42 -5.65
C ASN A 329 21.08 -20.05 -7.11
N PHE A 330 20.59 -18.83 -7.36
CA PHE A 330 20.36 -18.34 -8.73
C PHE A 330 21.67 -18.30 -9.53
N VAL A 331 22.75 -17.77 -8.94
CA VAL A 331 24.08 -17.72 -9.56
C VAL A 331 24.58 -19.12 -9.91
N ASN A 332 24.56 -20.04 -8.96
CA ASN A 332 25.02 -21.41 -9.16
C ASN A 332 24.23 -22.14 -10.25
N LYS A 333 22.89 -21.94 -10.28
CA LYS A 333 22.03 -22.55 -11.31
C LYS A 333 22.31 -22.01 -12.71
N ASN A 334 22.62 -20.72 -12.83
CA ASN A 334 22.76 -20.05 -14.12
C ASN A 334 24.21 -19.93 -14.62
N LYS A 335 25.21 -20.24 -13.78
CA LYS A 335 26.64 -20.16 -14.14
C LYS A 335 26.95 -20.87 -15.46
N LYS A 336 26.49 -22.11 -15.60
CA LYS A 336 26.68 -22.91 -16.83
C LYS A 336 26.05 -22.25 -18.05
N ILE A 337 24.90 -21.60 -17.91
CA ILE A 337 24.19 -20.93 -19.02
C ILE A 337 25.00 -19.73 -19.51
N ILE A 338 25.54 -18.93 -18.59
CA ILE A 338 26.39 -17.77 -18.90
C ILE A 338 27.68 -18.21 -19.59
N GLU A 339 28.37 -19.22 -19.04
CA GLU A 339 29.58 -19.79 -19.64
C GLU A 339 29.30 -20.34 -21.05
N GLN A 340 28.23 -21.11 -21.23
CA GLN A 340 27.83 -21.63 -22.54
C GLN A 340 27.47 -20.52 -23.54
N SER A 341 26.82 -19.46 -23.07
CA SER A 341 26.46 -18.30 -23.89
C SER A 341 27.72 -17.57 -24.38
N PHE A 342 28.68 -17.34 -23.49
CA PHE A 342 29.98 -16.76 -23.85
C PHE A 342 30.76 -17.66 -24.81
N MET A 343 30.86 -18.97 -24.53
CA MET A 343 31.50 -19.94 -25.43
C MET A 343 30.89 -19.96 -26.83
N LYS A 344 29.56 -19.82 -26.94
CA LYS A 344 28.86 -19.73 -28.23
C LYS A 344 29.31 -18.49 -29.00
N VAL A 345 29.37 -17.33 -28.34
CA VAL A 345 29.87 -16.09 -28.93
C VAL A 345 31.35 -16.21 -29.30
N GLN A 346 32.19 -16.81 -28.46
CA GLN A 346 33.59 -17.05 -28.76
C GLN A 346 33.79 -17.91 -30.02
N LYS A 347 32.97 -18.97 -30.19
CA LYS A 347 32.96 -19.77 -31.43
C LYS A 347 32.53 -18.97 -32.65
N MET A 348 31.50 -18.11 -32.53
CA MET A 348 31.07 -17.22 -33.61
C MET A 348 32.17 -16.22 -33.97
N HIS A 349 32.85 -15.67 -32.96
CA HIS A 349 33.92 -14.71 -33.13
C HIS A 349 35.14 -15.29 -33.84
N LYS A 350 35.53 -16.52 -33.49
CA LYS A 350 36.59 -17.23 -34.22
C LYS A 350 36.28 -17.41 -35.71
N LYS A 351 35.00 -17.56 -36.08
CA LYS A 351 34.60 -17.71 -37.49
C LYS A 351 34.74 -16.44 -38.31
N ILE A 352 34.67 -15.25 -37.70
CA ILE A 352 34.85 -13.97 -38.42
C ILE A 352 36.31 -13.54 -38.52
N ASN A 353 37.22 -14.22 -37.80
CA ASN A 353 38.67 -14.02 -37.87
C ASN A 353 39.14 -12.54 -37.87
N GLY A 354 38.50 -11.67 -37.08
CA GLY A 354 38.88 -10.24 -36.97
C GLY A 354 38.47 -9.36 -38.15
N GLU A 355 37.59 -9.82 -39.04
CA GLU A 355 37.11 -9.05 -40.20
C GLU A 355 36.22 -7.85 -39.83
N ASN A 356 35.84 -7.69 -38.55
CA ASN A 356 34.94 -6.61 -38.12
C ASN A 356 35.30 -6.05 -36.72
N ALA A 357 35.90 -4.87 -36.72
CA ALA A 357 36.32 -4.16 -35.50
C ALA A 357 35.17 -3.86 -34.50
N THR A 358 33.93 -3.72 -34.99
CA THR A 358 32.77 -3.48 -34.10
C THR A 358 32.40 -4.75 -33.35
N LEU A 359 32.47 -5.91 -34.01
CA LEU A 359 32.29 -7.21 -33.38
C LEU A 359 33.42 -7.51 -32.39
N ASP A 360 34.68 -7.17 -32.71
CA ASP A 360 35.81 -7.31 -31.79
C ASP A 360 35.60 -6.50 -30.49
N LYS A 361 35.19 -5.23 -30.61
CA LYS A 361 34.91 -4.38 -29.46
C LYS A 361 33.78 -4.93 -28.59
N GLN A 362 32.71 -5.45 -29.20
CA GLN A 362 31.59 -6.04 -28.46
C GLN A 362 31.97 -7.38 -27.81
N PHE A 363 32.82 -8.18 -28.47
CA PHE A 363 33.36 -9.41 -27.91
C PHE A 363 34.15 -9.14 -26.62
N LEU A 364 35.07 -8.18 -26.65
CA LEU A 364 35.86 -7.80 -25.47
C LEU A 364 34.99 -7.29 -24.32
N LYS A 365 33.96 -6.48 -24.63
CA LYS A 365 32.97 -6.06 -23.62
C LYS A 365 32.25 -7.25 -23.01
N LEU A 366 31.85 -8.22 -23.83
CA LEU A 366 31.17 -9.42 -23.35
C LEU A 366 32.10 -10.27 -22.48
N GLU A 367 33.36 -10.42 -22.86
CA GLU A 367 34.37 -11.15 -22.09
C GLU A 367 34.57 -10.52 -20.70
N LEU A 368 34.77 -9.19 -20.65
CA LEU A 368 34.88 -8.46 -19.40
C LEU A 368 33.64 -8.66 -18.52
N LYS A 369 32.43 -8.52 -19.09
CA LYS A 369 31.19 -8.70 -18.32
C LYS A 369 30.92 -10.13 -17.91
N THR A 370 31.34 -11.11 -18.70
CA THR A 370 31.30 -12.52 -18.31
C THR A 370 32.21 -12.77 -17.10
N ASN A 371 33.42 -12.22 -17.11
CA ASN A 371 34.37 -12.34 -16.00
C ASN A 371 33.87 -11.62 -14.74
N GLU A 372 33.28 -10.43 -14.89
CA GLU A 372 32.63 -9.73 -13.78
C GLU A 372 31.48 -10.55 -13.20
N TRP A 373 30.63 -11.13 -14.05
CA TRP A 373 29.52 -11.99 -13.64
C TRP A 373 30.02 -13.21 -12.86
N LEU A 374 31.00 -13.95 -13.39
CA LEU A 374 31.52 -15.16 -12.76
C LEU A 374 32.24 -14.92 -11.42
N ASN A 375 32.82 -13.74 -11.23
CA ASN A 375 33.59 -13.39 -10.04
C ASN A 375 32.86 -12.45 -9.07
N CYS A 376 31.59 -12.10 -9.33
CA CYS A 376 30.88 -11.13 -8.51
C CYS A 376 30.55 -11.69 -7.11
N LYS A 377 31.26 -11.18 -6.09
CA LYS A 377 30.99 -11.50 -4.67
C LYS A 377 29.96 -10.57 -4.02
N LYS A 378 29.63 -9.44 -4.65
CA LYS A 378 28.74 -8.41 -4.09
C LYS A 378 27.29 -8.60 -4.56
N PHE A 379 26.43 -9.04 -3.66
CA PHE A 379 25.00 -9.32 -3.95
C PHE A 379 24.25 -8.15 -4.59
N SER A 380 24.54 -6.91 -4.18
CA SER A 380 23.88 -5.71 -4.70
C SER A 380 24.11 -5.46 -6.20
N LEU A 381 25.18 -6.01 -6.79
CA LEU A 381 25.57 -5.75 -8.17
C LEU A 381 25.09 -6.81 -9.15
N TRP A 382 24.57 -7.95 -8.67
CA TRP A 382 24.24 -9.11 -9.53
C TRP A 382 23.17 -8.81 -10.57
N LYS A 383 22.14 -8.04 -10.20
CA LYS A 383 21.08 -7.65 -11.14
C LYS A 383 21.67 -6.83 -12.29
N GLN A 384 22.40 -5.77 -11.94
CA GLN A 384 23.01 -4.86 -12.90
C GLN A 384 23.98 -5.61 -13.84
N ILE A 385 24.90 -6.42 -13.30
CA ILE A 385 25.87 -7.17 -14.11
C ILE A 385 25.16 -8.17 -15.04
N THR A 386 24.08 -8.79 -14.58
CA THR A 386 23.29 -9.71 -15.43
C THR A 386 22.59 -8.98 -16.57
N GLU A 387 21.97 -7.83 -16.28
CA GLU A 387 21.31 -7.00 -17.30
C GLU A 387 22.33 -6.49 -18.34
N GLU A 388 23.47 -5.99 -17.89
CA GLU A 388 24.56 -5.53 -18.76
C GLU A 388 25.10 -6.68 -19.63
N PHE A 389 25.31 -7.87 -19.05
CA PHE A 389 25.71 -9.06 -19.80
C PHE A 389 24.70 -9.39 -20.91
N LEU A 390 23.40 -9.42 -20.60
CA LEU A 390 22.35 -9.75 -21.57
C LEU A 390 22.29 -8.74 -22.71
N ILE A 391 22.38 -7.44 -22.39
CA ILE A 391 22.39 -6.36 -23.39
C ILE A 391 23.56 -6.54 -24.35
N ILE A 392 24.77 -6.76 -23.84
CA ILE A 392 25.97 -6.92 -24.65
C ILE A 392 25.90 -8.22 -25.46
N TYR A 393 25.44 -9.31 -24.85
CA TYR A 393 25.27 -10.60 -25.52
C TYR A 393 24.32 -10.48 -26.72
N HIS A 394 23.13 -9.92 -26.53
CA HIS A 394 22.17 -9.72 -27.61
C HIS A 394 22.68 -8.75 -28.67
N GLY A 395 23.36 -7.67 -28.25
CA GLY A 395 24.03 -6.75 -29.16
C GLY A 395 25.03 -7.44 -30.07
N TYR A 396 25.87 -8.32 -29.51
CA TYR A 396 26.81 -9.12 -30.30
C TYR A 396 26.09 -10.04 -31.29
N ILE A 397 25.08 -10.78 -30.84
CA ILE A 397 24.34 -11.72 -31.70
C ILE A 397 23.70 -11.00 -32.89
N ASN A 398 23.11 -9.82 -32.67
CA ASN A 398 22.50 -9.04 -33.75
C ASN A 398 23.54 -8.54 -34.75
N LEU A 399 24.65 -7.97 -34.28
CA LEU A 399 25.74 -7.53 -35.15
C LEU A 399 26.33 -8.69 -35.97
N TYR A 400 26.47 -9.86 -35.36
CA TYR A 400 26.98 -11.05 -36.04
C TYR A 400 26.03 -11.52 -37.14
N ARG A 401 24.71 -11.50 -36.88
CA ARG A 401 23.69 -11.82 -37.89
C ARG A 401 23.74 -10.84 -39.06
N GLU A 402 23.82 -9.55 -38.79
CA GLU A 402 23.94 -8.53 -39.84
C GLU A 402 25.21 -8.71 -40.68
N PHE A 403 26.34 -8.96 -40.03
CA PHE A 403 27.62 -9.21 -40.69
C PHE A 403 27.55 -10.45 -41.60
N THR A 404 27.09 -11.58 -41.06
CA THR A 404 26.98 -12.82 -41.83
C THR A 404 25.96 -12.74 -42.96
N PHE A 405 24.86 -12.00 -42.77
CA PHE A 405 23.90 -11.73 -43.83
C PHE A 405 24.51 -10.91 -44.97
N LYS A 406 25.21 -9.81 -44.66
CA LYS A 406 25.91 -8.98 -45.65
C LYS A 406 26.94 -9.80 -46.46
N ASN A 407 27.72 -10.65 -45.79
CA ASN A 407 28.69 -11.51 -46.48
C ASN A 407 28.00 -12.53 -47.41
N LYS A 408 26.90 -13.15 -46.97
CA LYS A 408 26.13 -14.09 -47.83
C LYS A 408 25.53 -13.41 -49.05
N VAL A 409 25.01 -12.19 -48.91
CA VAL A 409 24.50 -11.41 -50.05
C VAL A 409 25.63 -11.16 -51.05
N LYS A 410 26.79 -10.72 -50.57
CA LYS A 410 27.97 -10.48 -51.41
C LYS A 410 28.44 -11.74 -52.14
N GLU A 411 28.55 -12.87 -51.45
CA GLU A 411 28.90 -14.17 -52.05
C GLU A 411 27.88 -14.60 -53.13
N SER A 412 26.58 -14.39 -52.86
CA SER A 412 25.51 -14.71 -53.81
C SER A 412 25.56 -13.82 -55.06
N GLU A 413 25.83 -12.53 -54.90
CA GLU A 413 26.00 -11.59 -56.01
C GLU A 413 27.20 -11.95 -56.87
N GLU A 414 28.36 -12.26 -56.27
CA GLU A 414 29.57 -12.71 -56.96
C GLU A 414 29.32 -14.01 -57.75
N LYS A 415 28.59 -14.97 -57.15
CA LYS A 415 28.20 -16.22 -57.81
C LYS A 415 27.28 -15.96 -59.00
N TYR A 416 26.26 -15.11 -58.84
CA TYR A 416 25.33 -14.75 -59.92
C TYR A 416 26.04 -14.06 -61.09
N GLN A 417 26.94 -13.12 -60.80
CA GLN A 417 27.78 -12.46 -61.80
C GLN A 417 28.63 -13.48 -62.59
N THR A 418 29.24 -14.44 -61.89
CA THR A 418 30.06 -15.49 -62.51
C THR A 418 29.24 -16.37 -63.46
N ILE A 419 28.02 -16.77 -63.06
CA ILE A 419 27.11 -17.55 -63.91
C ILE A 419 26.77 -16.78 -65.18
N ASN A 420 26.43 -15.50 -65.06
CA ASN A 420 26.10 -14.67 -66.23
C ASN A 420 27.29 -14.46 -67.17
N ILE A 421 28.50 -14.23 -66.64
CA ILE A 421 29.72 -14.16 -67.46
C ILE A 421 29.88 -15.43 -68.28
N ASN A 422 29.69 -16.60 -67.69
CA ASN A 422 29.86 -17.87 -68.38
C ASN A 422 28.79 -18.09 -69.46
N LYS A 423 27.50 -17.84 -69.18
CA LYS A 423 26.43 -17.91 -70.18
C LYS A 423 26.66 -16.97 -71.37
N THR A 424 27.11 -15.74 -71.11
CA THR A 424 27.40 -14.79 -72.17
C THR A 424 28.61 -15.23 -73.01
N LYS A 425 29.59 -15.94 -72.42
CA LYS A 425 30.69 -16.57 -73.19
C LYS A 425 30.20 -17.69 -74.09
N GLU A 426 29.26 -18.52 -73.60
CA GLU A 426 28.63 -19.57 -74.42
C GLU A 426 27.91 -18.93 -75.61
N MET A 427 27.07 -17.93 -75.37
CA MET A 427 26.39 -17.17 -76.44
C MET A 427 27.37 -16.53 -77.43
N TYR A 428 28.50 -16.02 -76.96
CA TYR A 428 29.56 -15.52 -77.83
C TYR A 428 30.03 -16.58 -78.83
N PHE A 429 30.31 -17.80 -78.36
CA PHE A 429 30.76 -18.89 -79.24
C PHE A 429 29.64 -19.38 -80.16
N GLU A 430 28.40 -19.47 -79.66
CA GLU A 430 27.23 -19.84 -80.47
C GLU A 430 27.02 -18.85 -81.62
N VAL A 431 27.15 -17.55 -81.36
CA VAL A 431 26.94 -16.49 -82.34
C VAL A 431 28.07 -16.41 -83.36
N ILE A 432 29.33 -16.43 -82.91
CA ILE A 432 30.49 -16.28 -83.81
C ILE A 432 30.64 -17.50 -84.74
N ASN A 433 30.30 -18.69 -84.26
CA ASN A 433 30.41 -19.92 -85.06
C ASN A 433 29.09 -20.29 -85.76
N ASN A 434 28.06 -19.45 -85.69
CA ASN A 434 26.77 -19.76 -86.28
C ASN A 434 26.88 -19.78 -87.81
N GLU A 435 26.47 -20.90 -88.42
CA GLU A 435 26.50 -21.08 -89.87
C GLU A 435 25.62 -20.07 -90.63
N MET A 436 24.64 -19.44 -89.99
CA MET A 436 23.73 -18.46 -90.58
C MET A 436 24.19 -17.01 -90.37
N LEU A 437 25.38 -16.77 -89.84
CA LEU A 437 25.92 -15.42 -89.69
C LEU A 437 26.27 -14.82 -91.07
N PRO A 438 25.66 -13.69 -91.50
CA PRO A 438 25.92 -13.10 -92.81
C PRO A 438 27.29 -12.43 -92.89
N LYS A 439 28.01 -12.54 -94.01
CA LYS A 439 29.35 -11.92 -94.17
C LYS A 439 29.30 -10.49 -94.71
N SER A 440 28.33 -9.69 -94.28
CA SER A 440 28.26 -8.26 -94.65
C SER A 440 29.34 -7.44 -93.91
N ASN A 441 29.76 -6.30 -94.48
CA ASN A 441 30.76 -5.44 -93.83
C ASN A 441 30.39 -5.04 -92.40
N ALA A 442 29.13 -4.65 -92.16
CA ALA A 442 28.67 -4.26 -90.82
C ALA A 442 28.69 -5.43 -89.82
N ILE A 443 28.32 -6.64 -90.27
CA ILE A 443 28.39 -7.85 -89.44
C ILE A 443 29.85 -8.20 -89.16
N ASN A 444 30.73 -8.19 -90.17
CA ASN A 444 32.16 -8.49 -90.00
C ASN A 444 32.84 -7.51 -89.04
N THR A 445 32.54 -6.20 -89.12
CA THR A 445 33.05 -5.22 -88.16
C THR A 445 32.63 -5.57 -86.73
N LYS A 446 31.34 -5.87 -86.51
CA LYS A 446 30.83 -6.24 -85.18
C LYS A 446 31.36 -7.58 -84.68
N THR A 447 31.58 -8.54 -85.57
CA THR A 447 32.26 -9.81 -85.29
C THR A 447 33.69 -9.55 -84.80
N MET A 448 34.46 -8.70 -85.50
CA MET A 448 35.84 -8.38 -85.11
C MET A 448 35.91 -7.59 -83.78
N GLU A 449 35.03 -6.62 -83.57
CA GLU A 449 34.90 -5.92 -82.28
C GLU A 449 34.60 -6.91 -81.15
N LEU A 450 33.67 -7.84 -81.38
CA LEU A 450 33.29 -8.83 -80.38
C LEU A 450 34.44 -9.80 -80.06
N ILE A 451 35.19 -10.24 -81.07
CA ILE A 451 36.40 -11.07 -80.92
C ILE A 451 37.48 -10.33 -80.12
N ASP A 452 37.70 -9.03 -80.39
CA ASP A 452 38.69 -8.24 -79.65
C ASP A 452 38.29 -8.08 -78.17
N ILE A 453 37.03 -7.72 -77.90
CA ILE A 453 36.52 -7.61 -76.53
C ILE A 453 36.65 -8.95 -75.80
N TYR A 454 36.29 -10.07 -76.45
CA TYR A 454 36.43 -11.41 -75.87
C TYR A 454 37.89 -11.71 -75.52
N ASN A 455 38.82 -11.53 -76.46
CA ASN A 455 40.23 -11.84 -76.27
C ASN A 455 40.89 -10.98 -75.18
N LYS A 456 40.54 -9.69 -75.14
CA LYS A 456 41.13 -8.71 -74.22
C LYS A 456 40.57 -8.81 -72.80
N TYR A 457 39.29 -9.15 -72.64
CA TYR A 457 38.60 -9.09 -71.36
C TYR A 457 38.12 -10.44 -70.83
N PHE A 458 37.49 -11.27 -71.67
CA PHE A 458 36.81 -12.49 -71.25
C PHE A 458 37.68 -13.75 -71.24
N LYS A 459 38.66 -13.85 -72.17
CA LYS A 459 39.55 -15.03 -72.33
C LYS A 459 40.36 -15.35 -71.08
N LYS A 460 40.83 -14.34 -70.35
CA LYS A 460 41.68 -14.49 -69.15
C LYS A 460 40.91 -14.48 -67.81
N GLN A 461 39.58 -14.64 -67.84
CA GLN A 461 38.74 -14.62 -66.62
C GLN A 461 39.01 -13.42 -65.69
N LYS A 462 38.95 -12.19 -66.24
CA LYS A 462 39.11 -10.98 -65.41
C LYS A 462 37.92 -10.83 -64.44
N SER A 463 38.17 -10.22 -63.28
CA SER A 463 37.14 -9.94 -62.26
C SER A 463 36.03 -9.02 -62.79
N TRP A 464 34.82 -9.11 -62.21
CA TRP A 464 33.65 -8.33 -62.63
C TRP A 464 33.94 -6.83 -62.72
N ASN A 465 34.64 -6.24 -61.74
CA ASN A 465 34.98 -4.81 -61.75
C ASN A 465 35.75 -4.38 -63.01
N LYS A 466 36.52 -5.29 -63.64
CA LYS A 466 37.23 -5.03 -64.90
C LYS A 466 36.38 -5.29 -66.14
N LEU A 467 35.34 -6.12 -66.03
CA LEU A 467 34.39 -6.44 -67.11
C LEU A 467 33.22 -5.46 -67.18
N GLN A 468 32.79 -4.93 -66.03
CA GLN A 468 31.63 -4.05 -65.91
C GLN A 468 31.63 -2.87 -66.90
N PRO A 469 32.76 -2.17 -67.14
CA PRO A 469 32.77 -1.04 -68.07
C PRO A 469 32.53 -1.44 -69.54
N ILE A 470 32.84 -2.68 -69.92
CA ILE A 470 32.75 -3.18 -71.31
C ILE A 470 31.61 -4.19 -71.51
N TRP A 471 30.86 -4.48 -70.44
CA TRP A 471 29.84 -5.52 -70.42
C TRP A 471 28.69 -5.23 -71.39
N ASN A 472 28.19 -4.00 -71.36
CA ASN A 472 27.06 -3.59 -72.21
C ASN A 472 27.44 -3.62 -73.69
N ASP A 473 28.65 -3.21 -74.05
CA ASP A 473 29.15 -3.25 -75.44
C ASP A 473 29.26 -4.70 -75.93
N PHE A 474 29.79 -5.60 -75.09
CA PHE A 474 29.90 -7.02 -75.40
C PHE A 474 28.53 -7.66 -75.63
N VAL A 475 27.57 -7.44 -74.72
CA VAL A 475 26.20 -7.96 -74.83
C VAL A 475 25.46 -7.35 -76.03
N SER A 476 25.67 -6.06 -76.29
CA SER A 476 25.07 -5.35 -77.42
C SER A 476 25.55 -5.92 -78.75
N ASN A 477 26.85 -6.18 -78.88
CA ASN A 477 27.43 -6.79 -80.08
C ASN A 477 26.93 -8.23 -80.29
N ILE A 478 26.85 -9.06 -79.23
CA ILE A 478 26.23 -10.40 -79.31
C ILE A 478 24.78 -10.29 -79.78
N SER A 479 24.01 -9.38 -79.18
CA SER A 479 22.59 -9.18 -79.52
C SER A 479 22.40 -8.71 -80.97
N PHE A 480 23.29 -7.85 -81.47
CA PHE A 480 23.27 -7.38 -82.85
C PHE A 480 23.52 -8.53 -83.83
N LEU A 481 24.56 -9.34 -83.59
CA LEU A 481 24.88 -10.49 -84.44
C LEU A 481 23.79 -11.57 -84.39
N THR A 482 23.20 -11.81 -83.21
CA THR A 482 22.07 -12.73 -83.03
C THR A 482 20.86 -12.30 -83.88
N LYS A 483 20.55 -11.00 -83.91
CA LYS A 483 19.52 -10.46 -84.81
C LYS A 483 19.88 -10.65 -86.27
N GLY A 484 21.16 -10.51 -86.63
CA GLY A 484 21.67 -10.78 -87.97
C GLY A 484 21.42 -12.23 -88.40
N ILE A 485 21.77 -13.18 -87.53
CA ILE A 485 21.52 -14.63 -87.71
C ILE A 485 20.03 -14.89 -87.94
N ALA A 486 19.17 -14.44 -87.00
CA ALA A 486 17.73 -14.69 -87.07
C ALA A 486 17.07 -14.07 -88.32
N LEU A 487 17.53 -12.89 -88.75
CA LEU A 487 17.08 -12.30 -90.00
C LEU A 487 17.50 -13.14 -91.21
N ASN A 488 18.75 -13.63 -91.22
CA ASN A 488 19.26 -14.43 -92.32
C ASN A 488 18.58 -15.80 -92.42
N GLU A 489 18.30 -16.45 -91.28
CA GLU A 489 17.48 -17.67 -91.21
C GLU A 489 16.11 -17.44 -91.82
N LYS A 490 15.44 -16.33 -91.46
CA LYS A 490 14.15 -15.96 -92.04
C LYS A 490 14.23 -15.74 -93.55
N TYR A 491 15.28 -15.08 -94.04
CA TYR A 491 15.47 -14.90 -95.48
C TYR A 491 15.81 -16.21 -96.20
N LYS A 492 16.53 -17.13 -95.55
CA LYS A 492 16.77 -18.47 -96.06
C LYS A 492 15.46 -19.22 -96.24
N GLU A 493 14.59 -19.23 -95.21
CA GLU A 493 13.26 -19.84 -95.33
C GLU A 493 12.44 -19.25 -96.47
N MET A 494 12.47 -17.93 -96.64
CA MET A 494 11.77 -17.26 -97.75
C MET A 494 12.37 -17.63 -99.12
N PHE A 495 13.70 -17.70 -99.22
CA PHE A 495 14.41 -18.10 -100.42
C PHE A 495 14.10 -19.55 -100.80
N ASP A 496 14.19 -20.48 -99.85
CA ASP A 496 13.91 -21.90 -100.02
C ASP A 496 12.45 -22.13 -100.44
N LYS A 497 11.50 -21.39 -99.83
CA LYS A 497 10.09 -21.41 -100.23
C LYS A 497 9.88 -20.92 -101.67
N LEU A 498 10.52 -19.83 -102.07
CA LEU A 498 10.45 -19.36 -103.45
C LEU A 498 11.03 -20.39 -104.42
N CYS A 499 12.18 -20.98 -104.10
CA CYS A 499 12.78 -22.03 -104.92
C CYS A 499 11.84 -23.22 -105.10
N LEU A 500 11.20 -23.66 -104.02
CA LEU A 500 10.24 -24.76 -104.04
C LEU A 500 9.05 -24.45 -104.95
N ILE A 501 8.42 -23.28 -104.78
CA ILE A 501 7.28 -22.85 -105.59
C ILE A 501 7.62 -22.86 -107.08
N ILE A 502 8.77 -22.27 -107.46
CA ILE A 502 9.20 -22.22 -108.86
C ILE A 502 9.47 -23.63 -109.40
N SER A 503 10.11 -24.50 -108.61
CA SER A 503 10.44 -25.86 -109.04
C SER A 503 9.23 -26.75 -109.30
N GLN A 504 8.06 -26.38 -108.77
CA GLN A 504 6.80 -27.10 -108.90
C GLN A 504 5.89 -26.54 -110.01
N ASP A 505 6.16 -25.34 -110.52
CA ASP A 505 5.35 -24.73 -111.58
C ASP A 505 5.79 -25.21 -112.97
N GLN A 506 5.08 -26.22 -113.49
CA GLN A 506 5.35 -26.80 -114.80
C GLN A 506 5.11 -25.81 -115.95
N ILE A 507 4.18 -24.86 -115.81
CA ILE A 507 3.85 -23.89 -116.87
C ILE A 507 5.00 -22.90 -117.05
N PHE A 508 5.60 -22.43 -115.96
CA PHE A 508 6.75 -21.53 -116.01
C PHE A 508 7.99 -22.22 -116.59
N LEU A 509 8.25 -23.46 -116.18
CA LEU A 509 9.44 -24.22 -116.58
C LEU A 509 9.40 -24.73 -118.03
N LEU A 510 8.21 -24.93 -118.62
CA LEU A 510 8.03 -25.45 -119.99
C LEU A 510 8.07 -24.36 -121.09
N LYS A 511 8.12 -23.06 -120.74
CA LYS A 511 8.36 -22.00 -121.73
C LYS A 511 9.81 -22.09 -122.24
N GLU A 512 10.01 -21.94 -123.56
CA GLU A 512 11.33 -22.07 -124.23
C GLU A 512 12.43 -21.32 -123.46
N ASP A 513 13.54 -22.03 -123.20
CA ASP A 513 14.74 -21.63 -122.44
C ASP A 513 14.61 -21.36 -120.92
N ASN A 514 13.42 -21.36 -120.30
CA ASN A 514 13.28 -20.96 -118.90
C ASN A 514 13.89 -21.95 -117.89
N LEU A 515 13.77 -23.26 -118.11
CA LEU A 515 14.32 -24.28 -117.20
C LEU A 515 15.85 -24.18 -117.07
N THR A 516 16.54 -24.00 -118.20
CA THR A 516 18.00 -23.89 -118.26
C THR A 516 18.46 -22.59 -117.60
N LYS A 517 17.86 -21.45 -117.97
CA LYS A 517 18.16 -20.13 -117.37
C LYS A 517 17.88 -20.07 -115.87
N TYR A 518 16.81 -20.72 -115.40
CA TYR A 518 16.51 -20.82 -113.98
C TYR A 518 17.55 -21.64 -113.23
N LYS A 519 17.94 -22.81 -113.75
CA LYS A 519 18.99 -23.65 -113.15
C LYS A 519 20.34 -22.92 -113.08
N GLU A 520 20.72 -22.20 -114.14
CA GLU A 520 21.93 -21.37 -114.17
C GLU A 520 21.86 -20.21 -113.17
N THR A 521 20.72 -19.51 -113.10
CA THR A 521 20.52 -18.43 -112.13
C THR A 521 20.57 -18.93 -110.69
N LEU A 522 19.95 -20.08 -110.41
CA LEU A 522 19.98 -20.72 -109.11
C LEU A 522 21.39 -21.19 -108.74
N ALA A 523 22.16 -21.73 -109.69
CA ALA A 523 23.55 -22.09 -109.49
C ALA A 523 24.40 -20.85 -109.15
N ASN A 524 24.21 -19.74 -109.86
CA ASN A 524 24.87 -18.47 -109.59
C ASN A 524 24.50 -17.90 -108.21
N ILE A 525 23.22 -17.93 -107.85
CA ILE A 525 22.76 -17.48 -106.53
C ILE A 525 23.33 -18.38 -105.43
N ARG A 526 23.36 -19.71 -105.62
CA ARG A 526 23.96 -20.65 -104.67
C ARG A 526 25.46 -20.44 -104.50
N LEU A 527 26.19 -20.09 -105.56
CA LEU A 527 27.60 -19.72 -105.47
C LEU A 527 27.78 -18.45 -104.64
N VAL A 528 26.94 -17.42 -104.84
CA VAL A 528 26.97 -16.18 -104.04
C VAL A 528 26.60 -16.43 -102.58
N VAL A 529 25.61 -17.29 -102.30
CA VAL A 529 25.26 -17.71 -100.94
C VAL A 529 26.40 -18.48 -100.29
N ALA A 530 27.07 -19.38 -101.01
CA ALA A 530 28.20 -20.12 -100.48
C ALA A 530 29.37 -19.19 -100.09
N GLN A 531 29.54 -18.08 -100.81
CA GLN A 531 30.59 -17.09 -100.54
C GLN A 531 30.22 -16.17 -99.36
N ASP A 532 29.08 -15.48 -99.45
CA ASP A 532 28.70 -14.38 -98.55
C ASP A 532 27.77 -14.80 -97.40
N ASN A 533 27.17 -15.98 -97.51
CA ASN A 533 26.11 -16.45 -96.61
C ASN A 533 24.98 -15.43 -96.43
N ASP A 534 24.64 -14.68 -97.47
CA ASP A 534 23.65 -13.61 -97.46
C ASP A 534 22.37 -14.06 -98.17
N TYR A 535 21.46 -14.70 -97.41
CA TYR A 535 20.20 -15.17 -97.94
C TYR A 535 19.23 -14.05 -98.28
N LYS A 536 19.44 -12.84 -97.72
CA LYS A 536 18.67 -11.66 -98.12
C LYS A 536 18.96 -11.30 -99.58
N LYS A 537 20.25 -11.23 -99.95
CA LYS A 537 20.65 -11.03 -101.36
C LYS A 537 20.14 -12.16 -102.25
N ALA A 538 20.26 -13.42 -101.79
CA ALA A 538 19.79 -14.58 -102.54
C ALA A 538 18.29 -14.53 -102.83
N TYR A 539 17.50 -14.24 -101.80
CA TYR A 539 16.05 -14.04 -101.90
C TYR A 539 15.70 -12.91 -102.87
N HIS A 540 16.39 -11.78 -102.81
CA HIS A 540 16.13 -10.69 -103.75
C HIS A 540 16.57 -11.01 -105.18
N ALA A 541 17.71 -11.67 -105.36
CA ALA A 541 18.21 -12.06 -106.68
C ALA A 541 17.24 -13.02 -107.39
N ILE A 542 16.72 -14.04 -106.69
CA ILE A 542 15.73 -14.95 -107.26
C ILE A 542 14.41 -14.23 -107.53
N LYS A 543 13.98 -13.35 -106.62
CA LYS A 543 12.75 -12.56 -106.80
C LYS A 543 12.84 -11.60 -107.99
N ASP A 544 13.98 -10.94 -108.20
CA ASP A 544 14.20 -10.02 -109.31
C ASP A 544 14.34 -10.74 -110.64
N TYR A 545 14.96 -11.94 -110.65
CA TYR A 545 14.95 -12.84 -111.80
C TYR A 545 13.50 -13.19 -112.20
N LEU A 546 12.68 -13.63 -111.24
CA LEU A 546 11.28 -13.96 -111.50
C LEU A 546 10.47 -12.78 -112.05
N LYS A 547 10.74 -11.55 -111.57
CA LYS A 547 10.12 -10.34 -112.13
C LYS A 547 10.51 -10.10 -113.58
N LYS A 548 11.79 -10.26 -113.93
CA LYS A 548 12.28 -10.06 -115.31
C LYS A 548 11.65 -11.06 -116.28
N GLU A 549 11.47 -12.31 -115.83
CA GLU A 549 10.80 -13.37 -116.61
C GLU A 549 9.26 -13.32 -116.54
N LYS A 550 8.69 -12.26 -115.95
CA LYS A 550 7.24 -12.02 -115.80
C LYS A 550 6.47 -13.14 -115.09
N TYR A 551 7.10 -13.77 -114.08
CA TYR A 551 6.48 -14.79 -113.25
C TYR A 551 5.76 -14.21 -112.01
N VAL A 552 6.30 -13.12 -111.44
CA VAL A 552 5.78 -12.43 -110.23
C VAL A 552 5.89 -10.92 -110.36
#